data_AF-A0A7S3GY82-F1
#
_entry.id   AF-A0A7S3GY82-F1
#
_cell.length_a   1.000
_cell.length_b   1.000
_cell.length_c   1.000
_cell.angle_alpha   90.00
_cell.angle_beta   90.00
_cell.angle_gamma   90.00
#
_symmetry.space_group_name_H-M   'P 1'
#
loop_
_entity.id
_entity.type
_entity.pdbx_description
1 polymer ?
#
loop_
_entity_poly.entity_id
_entity_poly.type
_entity_poly.pdbx_seq_one_letter_code
_entity_poly.pdbx_strand_id
1 'polypeptide(L)'
;SVHPERDFERWLLHKSGGHDAVGEAMRQMRGVIERLADEGEDFHGKALSCLGALRKGCVQEAEAAVYNAFARALSRAPGQLRSRFWARARESGLGLITDSEVPTSTVTSEEASAFLRGEAYWPSSATASSAKAAHASTAAVAAAAALTEQDLEAMMD
;
A
#
# COMPACT_ATOMS: atom_id res chain seq x y z
N SER A 1 -7.62 30.88 -4.19
CA SER A 1 -7.10 29.64 -4.82
C SER A 1 -7.73 28.42 -4.19
N VAL A 2 -8.14 27.45 -5.01
CA VAL A 2 -8.65 26.16 -4.54
C VAL A 2 -7.47 25.23 -4.26
N HIS A 3 -7.42 24.69 -3.04
CA HIS A 3 -6.36 23.83 -2.52
C HIS A 3 -6.92 22.42 -2.30
N PRO A 4 -7.04 21.61 -3.38
CA PRO A 4 -7.68 20.31 -3.31
C PRO A 4 -7.07 19.41 -2.23
N GLU A 5 -5.76 19.48 -2.03
CA GLU A 5 -5.05 18.76 -0.97
C GLU A 5 -5.61 19.09 0.43
N ARG A 6 -5.85 20.37 0.69
CA ARG A 6 -6.26 20.88 2.00
C ARG A 6 -7.76 20.65 2.24
N ASP A 7 -8.55 20.74 1.18
CA ASP A 7 -9.98 20.45 1.22
C ASP A 7 -10.21 18.95 1.46
N PHE A 8 -9.41 18.09 0.84
CA PHE A 8 -9.42 16.64 1.07
C PHE A 8 -8.97 16.26 2.49
N GLU A 9 -7.87 16.82 2.99
CA GLU A 9 -7.41 16.59 4.37
C GLU A 9 -8.48 17.01 5.39
N ARG A 10 -9.11 18.18 5.20
CA ARG A 10 -10.19 18.64 6.07
C ARG A 10 -11.40 17.69 6.00
N TRP A 11 -11.73 17.22 4.80
CA TRP A 11 -12.85 16.31 4.59
C TRP A 11 -12.61 14.96 5.29
N LEU A 12 -11.40 14.39 5.18
CA LEU A 12 -11.01 13.15 5.88
C LEU A 12 -11.11 13.28 7.40
N LEU A 13 -10.68 14.42 7.95
CA LEU A 13 -10.73 14.66 9.40
C LEU A 13 -12.15 14.60 9.97
N HIS A 14 -13.14 15.04 9.19
CA HIS A 14 -14.54 15.06 9.62
C HIS A 14 -15.29 13.76 9.28
N LYS A 15 -14.65 12.85 8.53
CA LYS A 15 -15.25 11.60 7.98
C LYS A 15 -16.67 11.83 7.47
N SER A 16 -16.91 12.96 6.81
CA SER A 16 -18.24 13.41 6.38
C SER A 16 -18.82 12.46 5.34
N GLY A 17 -19.50 11.39 5.79
CA GLY A 17 -20.18 10.41 4.92
C GLY A 17 -19.86 8.94 5.17
N GLY A 18 -19.04 8.58 6.16
CA GLY A 18 -18.70 7.17 6.44
C GLY A 18 -17.72 6.54 5.45
N HIS A 19 -17.54 5.22 5.51
CA HIS A 19 -16.49 4.49 4.78
C HIS A 19 -16.60 4.63 3.25
N ASP A 20 -17.81 4.55 2.70
CA ASP A 20 -18.04 4.66 1.25
C ASP A 20 -17.61 6.04 0.70
N ALA A 21 -17.81 7.09 1.49
CA ALA A 21 -17.42 8.43 1.10
C ALA A 21 -15.89 8.61 1.09
N VAL A 22 -15.15 7.86 1.92
CA VAL A 22 -13.69 7.92 1.99
C VAL A 22 -13.07 7.35 0.72
N GLY A 23 -13.53 6.17 0.29
CA GLY A 23 -13.09 5.56 -0.96
C GLY A 23 -13.37 6.46 -2.17
N GLU A 24 -14.53 7.11 -2.17
CA GLU A 24 -14.94 8.07 -3.19
C GLU A 24 -14.04 9.32 -3.23
N ALA A 25 -13.78 9.94 -2.07
CA ALA A 25 -12.90 11.10 -1.97
C ALA A 25 -11.46 10.77 -2.43
N MET A 26 -10.94 9.60 -2.05
CA MET A 26 -9.63 9.12 -2.51
C MET A 26 -9.61 8.93 -4.03
N ARG A 27 -10.68 8.38 -4.60
CA ARG A 27 -10.83 8.21 -6.05
C ARG A 27 -10.83 9.55 -6.78
N GLN A 28 -11.54 10.54 -6.27
CA GLN A 28 -11.56 11.89 -6.83
C GLN A 28 -10.16 12.53 -6.76
N MET A 29 -9.48 12.42 -5.61
CA MET A 29 -8.12 12.94 -5.45
C MET A 29 -7.13 12.32 -6.44
N ARG A 30 -7.21 10.99 -6.68
CA ARG A 30 -6.41 10.33 -7.73
C ARG A 30 -6.65 10.97 -9.10
N GLY A 31 -7.90 11.17 -9.49
CA GLY A 31 -8.23 11.81 -10.77
C GLY A 31 -7.69 13.24 -10.89
N VAL A 32 -7.69 14.01 -9.79
CA VAL A 32 -7.08 15.35 -9.75
C VAL A 32 -5.57 15.27 -9.97
N ILE A 33 -4.87 14.33 -9.31
CA ILE A 33 -3.42 14.13 -9.47
C ILE A 33 -3.09 13.79 -10.92
N GLU A 34 -3.82 12.84 -11.53
CA GLU A 34 -3.58 12.42 -12.91
C GLU A 34 -3.78 13.57 -13.89
N ARG A 35 -4.88 14.31 -13.75
CA ARG A 35 -5.15 15.49 -14.57
C ARG A 35 -4.02 16.52 -14.46
N LEU A 36 -3.59 16.86 -13.25
CA LEU A 36 -2.54 17.85 -13.04
C LEU A 36 -1.17 17.37 -13.54
N ALA A 37 -0.89 16.06 -13.47
CA ALA A 37 0.34 15.48 -14.01
C ALA A 37 0.36 15.48 -15.55
N ASP A 38 -0.80 15.42 -16.20
CA ASP A 38 -0.94 15.45 -17.66
C ASP A 38 -1.04 16.89 -18.21
N GLU A 39 -1.47 17.86 -17.39
CA GLU A 39 -1.72 19.25 -17.81
C GLU A 39 -0.43 20.05 -18.07
N GLY A 40 0.65 19.81 -17.30
CA GLY A 40 1.96 20.41 -17.54
C GLY A 40 2.87 20.50 -16.32
N GLU A 41 4.15 20.80 -16.53
CA GLU A 41 5.17 20.84 -15.46
C GLU A 41 4.91 21.91 -14.39
N ASP A 42 4.25 23.01 -14.75
CA ASP A 42 3.86 24.07 -13.81
C ASP A 42 2.86 23.57 -12.76
N PHE A 43 2.07 22.55 -13.11
CA PHE A 43 1.08 21.93 -12.22
C PHE A 43 1.66 20.78 -11.38
N HIS A 44 2.88 20.31 -11.70
CA HIS A 44 3.50 19.22 -10.96
C HIS A 44 3.67 19.53 -9.47
N GLY A 45 3.99 20.78 -9.11
CA GLY A 45 4.08 21.17 -7.70
C GLY A 45 2.75 20.95 -6.95
N LYS A 46 1.62 21.28 -7.59
CA LYS A 46 0.29 21.06 -7.02
C LYS A 46 -0.07 19.58 -6.99
N ALA A 47 0.24 18.85 -8.05
CA ALA A 47 0.03 17.40 -8.12
C ALA A 47 0.83 16.65 -7.03
N LEU A 48 2.06 17.10 -6.72
CA LEU A 48 2.88 16.54 -5.63
C LEU A 48 2.24 16.79 -4.26
N SER A 49 1.75 18.00 -4.01
CA SER A 49 1.01 18.30 -2.77
C SER A 49 -0.23 17.43 -2.62
N CYS A 50 -0.98 17.22 -3.71
CA CYS A 50 -2.15 16.34 -3.74
C CYS A 50 -1.75 14.87 -3.48
N LEU A 51 -0.67 14.40 -4.10
CA LEU A 51 -0.17 13.03 -3.92
C LEU A 51 0.31 12.79 -2.47
N GLY A 52 0.95 13.79 -1.86
CA GLY A 52 1.34 13.76 -0.45
C GLY A 52 0.15 13.70 0.50
N ALA A 53 -0.88 14.53 0.25
CA ALA A 53 -2.12 14.49 1.04
C ALA A 53 -2.85 13.16 0.87
N LEU A 54 -2.93 12.63 -0.36
CA LEU A 54 -3.50 11.31 -0.62
C LEU A 54 -2.75 10.20 0.13
N ARG A 55 -1.41 10.21 0.11
CA ARG A 55 -0.58 9.24 0.85
C ARG A 55 -0.91 9.26 2.33
N LYS A 56 -0.91 10.45 2.95
CA LYS A 56 -1.25 10.63 4.37
C LYS A 56 -2.66 10.13 4.68
N GLY A 57 -3.64 10.46 3.84
CA GLY A 57 -5.02 10.00 3.99
C GLY A 57 -5.14 8.48 3.92
N CYS A 58 -4.43 7.84 2.99
CA CYS A 58 -4.42 6.37 2.89
C CYS A 58 -3.72 5.71 4.10
N VAL A 59 -2.71 6.36 4.69
CA VAL A 59 -2.11 5.90 5.95
C VAL A 59 -3.13 5.97 7.09
N GLN A 60 -3.83 7.09 7.22
CA GLN A 60 -4.81 7.32 8.30
C GLN A 60 -6.02 6.38 8.23
N GLU A 61 -6.51 6.10 7.02
CA GLU A 61 -7.68 5.23 6.81
C GLU A 61 -7.30 3.76 6.59
N ALA A 62 -6.03 3.39 6.78
CA ALA A 62 -5.51 2.03 6.59
C ALA A 62 -5.69 1.46 5.17
N GLU A 63 -5.77 2.32 4.16
CA GLU A 63 -5.97 2.02 2.73
C GLU A 63 -4.64 1.97 1.95
N ALA A 64 -3.60 1.40 2.56
CA ALA A 64 -2.25 1.37 1.98
C ALA A 64 -2.19 0.66 0.62
N ALA A 65 -2.99 -0.40 0.43
CA ALA A 65 -3.06 -1.15 -0.84
C ALA A 65 -3.53 -0.26 -2.01
N VAL A 66 -4.52 0.60 -1.77
CA VAL A 66 -5.09 1.50 -2.78
C VAL A 66 -4.05 2.52 -3.23
N TYR A 67 -3.33 3.12 -2.29
CA TYR A 67 -2.25 4.05 -2.62
C TYR A 67 -1.10 3.35 -3.36
N ASN A 68 -0.65 2.20 -2.87
CA ASN A 68 0.49 1.47 -3.44
C ASN A 68 0.20 0.99 -4.87
N ALA A 69 -1.04 0.57 -5.16
CA ALA A 69 -1.47 0.25 -6.51
C ALA A 69 -1.43 1.48 -7.42
N PHE A 70 -1.93 2.62 -6.93
CA PHE A 70 -1.93 3.88 -7.68
C PHE A 70 -0.52 4.40 -7.96
N ALA A 71 0.36 4.45 -6.95
CA ALA A 71 1.75 4.91 -7.11
C ALA A 71 2.52 4.05 -8.13
N ARG A 72 2.31 2.72 -8.12
CA ARG A 72 2.88 1.80 -9.11
C ARG A 72 2.32 2.02 -10.53
N ALA A 73 1.04 2.34 -10.66
CA ALA A 73 0.45 2.68 -11.96
C ALA A 73 1.03 4.00 -12.48
N LEU A 74 1.16 5.00 -11.60
CA LEU A 74 1.68 6.32 -11.92
C LEU A 74 3.15 6.27 -12.34
N SER A 75 3.96 5.42 -11.70
CA SER A 75 5.37 5.26 -12.04
C SER A 75 5.62 4.57 -13.39
N ARG A 76 4.67 3.76 -13.86
CA ARG A 76 4.72 3.08 -15.16
C ARG A 76 3.94 3.79 -16.25
N ALA A 77 3.25 4.87 -15.93
CA ALA A 77 2.41 5.57 -16.88
C ALA A 77 3.26 6.14 -18.02
N PRO A 78 2.90 5.88 -19.30
CA PRO A 78 3.65 6.39 -20.43
C PRO A 78 3.49 7.92 -20.54
N GLY A 79 4.52 8.59 -21.07
CA GLY A 79 4.49 10.02 -21.32
C GLY A 79 5.62 10.78 -20.61
N GLN A 80 6.21 11.74 -21.32
CA GLN A 80 7.36 12.49 -20.82
C GLN A 80 6.99 13.35 -19.59
N LEU A 81 5.80 13.95 -19.59
CA LEU A 81 5.30 14.73 -18.45
C LEU A 81 5.13 13.86 -17.20
N ARG A 82 4.43 12.73 -17.32
CA ARG A 82 4.23 11.78 -16.20
C ARG A 82 5.55 11.20 -15.70
N SER A 83 6.50 10.92 -16.59
CA SER A 83 7.84 10.48 -16.20
C SER A 83 8.60 11.56 -15.41
N ARG A 84 8.53 12.83 -15.82
CA ARG A 84 9.12 13.95 -15.08
C ARG A 84 8.42 14.19 -13.74
N PHE A 85 7.10 14.11 -13.73
CA PHE A 85 6.30 14.19 -12.50
C PHE A 85 6.73 13.09 -11.51
N TRP A 86 6.82 11.84 -11.97
CA TRP A 86 7.23 10.72 -11.12
C TRP A 86 8.67 10.87 -10.60
N ALA A 87 9.59 11.39 -11.42
CA ALA A 87 10.94 11.70 -10.96
C ALA A 87 10.91 12.69 -9.78
N ARG A 88 10.14 13.78 -9.87
CA ARG A 88 9.97 14.73 -8.75
C ARG A 88 9.26 14.11 -7.54
N ALA A 89 8.33 13.19 -7.76
CA ALA A 89 7.66 12.46 -6.68
C ALA A 89 8.64 11.58 -5.90
N ARG A 90 9.57 10.90 -6.60
CA ARG A 90 10.65 10.12 -5.99
C ARG A 90 11.59 11.01 -5.18
N GLU A 91 12.00 12.15 -5.72
CA GLU A 91 12.84 13.14 -5.01
C GLU A 91 12.17 13.67 -3.74
N SER A 92 10.84 13.78 -3.75
CA SER A 92 10.02 14.20 -2.61
C SER A 92 9.74 13.06 -1.61
N GLY A 93 10.26 11.85 -1.83
CA GLY A 93 10.04 10.70 -0.96
C GLY A 93 8.62 10.12 -1.02
N LEU A 94 7.84 10.42 -2.06
CA LEU A 94 6.47 9.91 -2.25
C LEU A 94 6.48 8.49 -2.82
N GLY A 95 7.12 7.57 -2.07
CA GLY A 95 7.20 6.14 -2.36
C GLY A 95 6.03 5.35 -1.79
N LEU A 96 6.12 4.03 -1.88
CA LEU A 96 5.11 3.11 -1.33
C LEU A 96 4.96 3.29 0.19
N ILE A 97 3.77 2.98 0.69
CA ILE A 97 3.47 2.90 2.13
C ILE A 97 3.89 1.51 2.62
N THR A 98 4.72 1.45 3.66
CA THR A 98 5.26 0.19 4.18
C THR A 98 4.39 -0.43 5.28
N ASP A 99 4.64 -1.70 5.59
CA ASP A 99 4.06 -2.41 6.73
C ASP A 99 4.39 -1.75 8.08
N SER A 100 5.52 -1.06 8.16
CA SER A 100 5.94 -0.29 9.33
C SER A 100 5.10 0.98 9.55
N GLU A 101 4.52 1.55 8.47
CA GLU A 101 3.65 2.73 8.56
C GLU A 101 2.19 2.34 8.82
N VAL A 102 1.73 1.26 8.19
CA VAL A 102 0.36 0.78 8.32
C VAL A 102 0.35 -0.76 8.34
N PRO A 103 -0.27 -1.41 9.33
CA PRO A 103 -0.27 -2.87 9.43
C PRO A 103 -1.04 -3.58 8.30
N THR A 104 -1.90 -2.86 7.57
CA THR A 104 -2.61 -3.40 6.40
C THR A 104 -1.74 -3.42 5.14
N SER A 105 -0.56 -2.81 5.17
CA SER A 105 0.37 -2.85 4.04
C SER A 105 1.15 -4.16 4.01
N THR A 106 1.31 -4.72 2.82
CA THR A 106 2.15 -5.91 2.56
C THR A 106 3.52 -5.54 2.00
N VAL A 107 3.83 -4.26 1.89
CA VAL A 107 5.07 -3.75 1.27
C VAL A 107 6.12 -3.57 2.33
N THR A 108 7.28 -4.20 2.15
CA THR A 108 8.41 -4.06 3.08
C THR A 108 9.16 -2.74 2.88
N SER A 109 9.88 -2.31 3.91
CA SER A 109 10.79 -1.14 3.82
C SER A 109 11.85 -1.28 2.73
N GLU A 110 12.32 -2.51 2.47
CA GLU A 110 13.26 -2.81 1.38
C GLU A 110 12.61 -2.63 0.01
N GLU A 111 11.39 -3.14 -0.18
CA GLU A 111 10.63 -2.97 -1.43
C GLU A 111 10.35 -1.49 -1.72
N ALA A 112 9.88 -0.74 -0.72
CA ALA A 112 9.61 0.69 -0.87
C ALA A 112 10.88 1.47 -1.25
N SER A 113 12.02 1.11 -0.64
CA SER A 113 13.31 1.72 -0.95
C SER A 113 13.80 1.37 -2.36
N ALA A 114 13.66 0.12 -2.80
CA ALA A 114 13.98 -0.30 -4.17
C ALA A 114 13.11 0.43 -5.20
N PHE A 115 11.82 0.57 -4.91
CA PHE A 115 10.87 1.31 -5.74
C PHE A 115 11.28 2.79 -5.91
N LEU A 116 11.72 3.44 -4.83
CA LEU A 116 12.25 4.81 -4.88
C LEU A 116 13.57 4.92 -5.66
N ARG A 117 14.38 3.86 -5.73
CA ARG A 117 15.58 3.80 -6.59
C ARG A 117 15.26 3.49 -8.05
N GLY A 118 14.04 3.07 -8.36
CA GLY A 118 13.66 2.61 -9.70
C GLY A 118 14.22 1.23 -10.01
N GLU A 119 14.56 0.47 -8.98
CA GLU A 119 15.14 -0.86 -9.08
C GLU A 119 14.03 -1.91 -9.01
N ALA A 120 14.17 -3.00 -9.78
CA ALA A 120 13.23 -4.11 -9.71
C ALA A 120 13.40 -4.81 -8.35
N TYR A 121 12.33 -4.85 -7.55
CA TYR A 121 12.31 -5.65 -6.33
C TYR A 121 11.83 -7.06 -6.65
N TRP A 122 12.72 -8.03 -6.44
CA TRP A 122 12.34 -9.44 -6.36
C TRP A 122 12.52 -9.84 -4.89
N PRO A 123 11.44 -10.16 -4.16
CA PRO A 123 11.61 -10.69 -2.81
C PRO A 123 12.40 -11.99 -2.97
N SER A 124 13.65 -11.99 -2.49
CA SER A 124 14.41 -13.23 -2.35
C SER A 124 13.54 -14.20 -1.54
N SER A 125 13.42 -15.45 -1.98
CA SER A 125 12.47 -16.46 -1.49
C SER A 125 12.45 -16.68 0.04
N ALA A 126 13.38 -16.08 0.78
CA ALA A 126 13.42 -16.10 2.24
C ALA A 126 12.40 -15.16 2.93
N THR A 127 12.00 -14.03 2.33
CA THR A 127 11.13 -13.04 3.02
C THR A 127 9.63 -13.27 2.79
N ALA A 128 9.26 -13.92 1.67
CA ALA A 128 7.86 -14.23 1.36
C ALA A 128 7.24 -15.29 2.30
N SER A 129 8.06 -16.12 2.95
CA SER A 129 7.59 -17.20 3.83
C SER A 129 7.20 -16.72 5.23
N SER A 130 7.77 -15.60 5.72
CA SER A 130 7.48 -15.11 7.08
C SER A 130 6.21 -14.26 7.20
N ALA A 131 5.76 -13.61 6.11
CA ALA A 131 4.56 -12.78 6.17
C ALA A 131 3.24 -13.58 6.23
N LYS A 132 3.24 -14.86 5.79
CA LYS A 132 2.05 -15.72 5.82
C LYS A 132 1.93 -16.58 7.10
N ALA A 133 2.95 -16.60 7.96
CA ALA A 133 2.97 -17.43 9.16
C ALA A 133 2.45 -16.74 10.44
N ALA A 134 2.32 -15.41 10.45
CA ALA A 134 2.01 -14.66 11.67
C ALA A 134 0.52 -14.53 12.02
N HIS A 135 -0.42 -15.02 11.18
CA HIS A 135 -1.87 -14.86 11.43
C HIS A 135 -2.66 -16.17 11.61
N ALA A 136 -2.01 -17.26 12.00
CA ALA A 136 -2.68 -18.49 12.40
C ALA A 136 -2.15 -19.00 13.75
N SER A 137 -2.51 -18.32 14.85
CA SER A 137 -2.46 -18.96 16.16
C SER A 137 -3.43 -18.29 17.13
N THR A 138 -4.68 -18.77 17.14
CA THR A 138 -5.48 -18.92 18.36
C THR A 138 -6.76 -19.71 18.06
N ALA A 139 -6.74 -21.02 18.32
CA ALA A 139 -7.86 -21.74 18.95
C ALA A 139 -7.53 -23.24 19.12
N ALA A 140 -7.90 -23.74 20.30
CA ALA A 140 -8.15 -25.14 20.64
C ALA A 140 -6.96 -26.06 20.95
N VAL A 141 -6.56 -26.01 22.22
CA VAL A 141 -6.21 -27.17 23.04
C VAL A 141 -7.38 -28.16 23.04
N ALA A 142 -7.15 -29.44 22.69
CA ALA A 142 -7.68 -30.63 23.37
C ALA A 142 -7.38 -31.96 22.63
N ALA A 143 -6.53 -32.77 23.26
CA ALA A 143 -6.59 -34.24 23.43
C ALA A 143 -7.05 -35.18 22.28
N ALA A 144 -6.10 -36.02 21.81
CA ALA A 144 -6.24 -37.47 21.58
C ALA A 144 -4.84 -38.00 21.20
N ALA A 145 -4.02 -38.53 22.12
CA ALA A 145 -4.04 -39.89 22.65
C ALA A 145 -3.95 -41.01 21.58
N ALA A 146 -2.70 -41.44 21.35
CA ALA A 146 -2.22 -42.82 21.15
C ALA A 146 -2.66 -43.62 19.92
N LEU A 147 -1.65 -44.13 19.18
CA LEU A 147 -1.42 -45.55 18.93
C LEU A 147 0.06 -45.71 18.50
N THR A 148 0.86 -46.33 19.35
CA THR A 148 2.27 -46.65 19.10
C THR A 148 2.39 -47.92 18.26
N GLU A 149 3.44 -48.03 17.45
CA GLU A 149 3.73 -49.11 16.48
C GLU A 149 3.73 -50.54 17.07
N GLN A 150 3.70 -50.66 18.40
CA GLN A 150 3.58 -51.93 19.11
C GLN A 150 2.17 -52.58 19.02
N ASP A 151 1.14 -51.84 18.61
CA ASP A 151 -0.24 -52.38 18.44
C ASP A 151 -0.46 -53.01 17.05
N LEU A 152 0.38 -52.67 16.06
CA LEU A 152 0.26 -53.17 14.69
C LEU A 152 0.85 -54.58 14.51
N GLU A 153 1.81 -54.97 15.35
CA GLU A 153 2.49 -56.28 15.29
C GLU A 153 1.72 -57.40 16.02
N ALA A 154 0.71 -57.07 16.85
CA ALA A 154 -0.09 -58.05 17.59
C ALA A 154 -1.36 -58.54 16.86
N MET A 155 -1.66 -58.02 15.67
CA MET A 155 -2.81 -58.44 14.85
C MET A 155 -2.41 -59.26 13.60
N MET A 156 -1.13 -59.60 13.45
CA MET A 156 -0.62 -60.49 12.39
C MET A 156 -0.23 -61.88 12.92
N ASP A 157 -1.00 -62.41 13.89
CA ASP A 157 -1.05 -63.86 14.16
C ASP A 157 -2.13 -64.51 13.27
#